data_AF-A0A259CN12-F1
#
_entry.id   AF-A0A259CN12-F1
#
_cell.length_a   1.000
_cell.length_b   1.000
_cell.length_c   1.000
_cell.angle_alpha   90.00
_cell.angle_beta   90.00
_cell.angle_gamma   90.00
#
_symmetry.space_group_name_H-M   'P 1'
#
loop_
_entity.id
_entity.type
_entity.pdbx_description
1 polymer ?
#
loop_
_entity_poly.entity_id
_entity_poly.type
_entity_poly.pdbx_seq_one_letter_code
_entity_poly.pdbx_strand_id
1 'polypeptide(L)'
;KLIKFATRIPAFMYLTDFRENTLKDVITKLEPDLFLTVTGLTVKDFNLLVQLKVFNTEQMNQAVFAFRRYEDASLRYTGIESHEGLSHYGLFDTVVAID
;
A
#
# COMPACT_ATOMS: atom_id res chain seq x y z
N LYS A 1 -15.76 6.35 -10.45
CA LYS A 1 -14.47 6.86 -9.90
C LYS A 1 -13.83 5.86 -8.95
N LEU A 2 -14.58 5.29 -8.00
CA LEU A 2 -14.08 4.29 -7.04
C LEU A 2 -13.44 3.02 -7.65
N ILE A 3 -14.04 2.47 -8.71
CA ILE A 3 -13.51 1.29 -9.42
C ILE A 3 -12.12 1.56 -10.00
N LYS A 4 -11.87 2.77 -10.50
CA LYS A 4 -10.54 3.17 -11.01
C LYS A 4 -9.50 3.32 -9.90
N PHE A 5 -9.93 3.65 -8.68
CA PHE A 5 -9.05 3.71 -7.52
C PHE A 5 -8.60 2.32 -7.09
N ALA A 6 -9.55 1.39 -6.94
CA ALA A 6 -9.26 0.02 -6.51
C ALA A 6 -8.26 -0.68 -7.44
N THR A 7 -8.31 -0.40 -8.74
CA THR A 7 -7.39 -0.97 -9.73
C THR A 7 -6.02 -0.30 -9.80
N ARG A 8 -5.84 0.89 -9.19
CA ARG A 8 -4.59 1.66 -9.21
C ARG A 8 -3.79 1.58 -7.91
N ILE A 9 -4.41 1.16 -6.80
CA ILE A 9 -3.72 0.93 -5.52
C ILE A 9 -2.55 -0.06 -5.66
N PRO A 10 -2.70 -1.23 -6.32
CA PRO A 10 -1.58 -2.16 -6.49
C PRO A 10 -0.38 -1.54 -7.22
N ALA A 11 -0.63 -0.74 -8.26
CA ALA A 11 0.42 -0.04 -8.98
C ALA A 11 1.13 1.01 -8.11
N PHE A 12 0.39 1.76 -7.31
CA PHE A 12 0.97 2.69 -6.35
C PHE A 12 1.83 1.96 -5.30
N MET A 13 1.31 0.85 -4.78
CA MET A 13 2.03 0.02 -3.81
C MET A 13 3.31 -0.59 -4.37
N TYR A 14 3.39 -0.85 -5.68
CA TYR A 14 4.60 -1.35 -6.34
C TYR A 14 5.68 -0.26 -6.48
N LEU A 15 5.27 1.00 -6.65
CA LEU A 15 6.16 2.12 -6.93
C LEU A 15 6.76 2.79 -5.69
N THR A 16 6.13 2.61 -4.53
CA THR A 16 6.61 3.19 -3.26
C THR A 16 7.70 2.33 -2.62
N ASP A 17 8.72 2.98 -2.08
CA ASP A 17 9.79 2.32 -1.32
C ASP A 17 9.47 2.17 0.17
N PHE A 18 8.41 2.81 0.68
CA PHE A 18 8.10 2.86 2.11
C PHE A 18 7.34 1.62 2.60
N ARG A 19 8.04 0.49 2.66
CA ARG A 19 7.47 -0.81 3.07
C ARG A 19 7.24 -0.95 4.58
N GLU A 20 7.94 -0.20 5.42
CA GLU A 20 7.73 -0.31 6.88
C GLU A 20 6.57 0.56 7.37
N ASN A 21 6.14 1.54 6.56
CA ASN A 21 5.06 2.47 6.90
C ASN A 21 3.69 1.95 6.45
N THR A 22 2.66 2.31 7.20
CA THR A 22 1.27 2.02 6.82
C THR A 22 0.93 2.70 5.49
N LEU A 23 0.12 2.04 4.66
CA LEU A 23 -0.30 2.59 3.38
C LEU A 23 -1.03 3.93 3.57
N LYS A 24 -1.80 4.09 4.66
CA LYS A 24 -2.38 5.39 5.04
C LYS A 24 -1.32 6.46 5.21
N ASP A 25 -0.24 6.20 5.95
CA ASP A 25 0.82 7.19 6.17
C ASP A 25 1.58 7.50 4.88
N VAL A 26 1.85 6.48 4.06
CA VAL A 26 2.49 6.69 2.76
C VAL A 26 1.63 7.60 1.88
N ILE A 27 0.33 7.34 1.78
CA ILE A 27 -0.61 8.16 0.99
C ILE A 27 -0.74 9.58 1.55
N THR A 28 -0.83 9.73 2.86
CA THR A 28 -1.22 11.01 3.48
C THR A 28 -0.05 11.92 3.83
N LYS A 29 1.17 11.38 3.99
CA LYS A 29 2.32 12.11 4.54
C LYS A 29 3.58 11.97 3.69
N LEU A 30 3.92 10.75 3.26
CA LEU A 30 5.23 10.50 2.65
C LEU A 30 5.23 10.76 1.15
N GLU A 31 4.22 10.26 0.43
CA GLU A 31 4.17 10.32 -1.04
C GLU A 31 2.79 10.72 -1.59
N PRO A 32 2.22 11.85 -1.15
CA PRO A 32 0.90 12.30 -1.62
C PRO A 32 0.88 12.61 -3.12
N ASP A 33 1.98 13.12 -3.67
CA ASP A 33 2.08 13.49 -5.09
C ASP A 33 2.16 12.25 -6.00
N LEU A 34 2.88 11.21 -5.56
CA LEU A 34 2.92 9.92 -6.26
C LEU A 34 1.52 9.29 -6.24
N PHE A 35 0.83 9.32 -5.10
CA PHE A 35 -0.53 8.81 -4.98
C PHE A 35 -1.49 9.51 -5.94
N LEU A 36 -1.43 10.85 -5.99
CA LEU A 36 -2.22 11.64 -6.93
C LEU A 36 -1.90 11.28 -8.38
N THR A 37 -0.61 11.16 -8.72
CA THR A 37 -0.16 10.85 -10.09
C THR A 37 -0.66 9.48 -10.55
N VAL A 38 -0.59 8.46 -9.69
CA VAL A 38 -0.93 7.07 -10.05
C VAL A 38 -2.43 6.83 -10.02
N THR A 39 -3.15 7.37 -9.03
CA THR A 39 -4.57 7.08 -8.80
C THR A 39 -5.52 8.15 -9.32
N GLY A 40 -5.03 9.38 -9.51
CA GLY A 40 -5.84 10.55 -9.82
C GLY A 40 -6.70 11.05 -8.66
N LEU A 41 -6.49 10.55 -7.43
CA LEU A 41 -7.21 11.00 -6.23
C LEU A 41 -6.32 11.87 -5.35
N THR A 42 -6.93 12.90 -4.76
CA THR A 42 -6.25 13.71 -3.75
C THR A 42 -6.27 13.01 -2.38
N VAL A 43 -5.39 13.44 -1.48
CA VAL A 43 -5.43 13.03 -0.07
C VAL A 43 -6.80 13.34 0.57
N LYS A 44 -7.45 14.45 0.18
CA LYS A 44 -8.78 14.80 0.68
C LYS A 44 -9.84 13.79 0.23
N ASP A 45 -9.80 13.37 -1.02
CA ASP A 45 -10.70 12.33 -1.54
C ASP A 45 -10.50 11.01 -0.80
N PHE A 46 -9.23 10.61 -0.61
CA PHE A 46 -8.89 9.40 0.14
C PHE A 46 -9.45 9.45 1.57
N ASN A 47 -9.21 10.56 2.29
CA ASN A 47 -9.71 10.73 3.65
C ASN A 47 -11.24 10.68 3.71
N LEU A 48 -11.93 11.25 2.73
CA LEU A 48 -13.39 11.15 2.63
C LEU A 48 -13.84 9.68 2.46
N LEU A 49 -13.18 8.90 1.62
CA LEU A 49 -13.50 7.47 1.44
C LEU A 49 -13.28 6.65 2.71
N VAL A 50 -12.22 6.95 3.47
CA VAL A 50 -11.95 6.34 4.77
C VAL A 50 -13.05 6.71 5.78
N GLN A 51 -13.42 7.98 5.87
CA GLN A 51 -14.48 8.46 6.77
C GLN A 51 -15.85 7.84 6.45
N LEU A 52 -16.15 7.66 5.16
CA LEU A 52 -17.35 7.00 4.69
C LEU A 52 -17.34 5.47 4.88
N LYS A 53 -16.28 4.91 5.48
CA LYS A 53 -16.10 3.46 5.72
C LYS A 53 -16.29 2.62 4.45
N VAL A 54 -15.90 3.18 3.31
CA VAL A 54 -15.94 2.47 2.01
C VAL A 54 -14.99 1.27 2.01
N PHE A 55 -13.93 1.34 2.82
CA PHE A 55 -12.97 0.26 3.00
C PHE A 55 -13.26 -0.50 4.30
N ASN A 56 -13.32 -1.82 4.19
CA ASN A 56 -13.17 -2.67 5.37
C ASN A 56 -11.68 -2.73 5.73
N THR A 57 -11.32 -2.16 6.87
CA THR A 57 -9.92 -2.08 7.34
C THR A 57 -9.24 -3.44 7.43
N GLU A 58 -9.91 -4.47 7.95
CA GLU A 58 -9.32 -5.80 8.12
C GLU A 58 -9.02 -6.44 6.77
N GLN A 59 -9.97 -6.37 5.83
CA GLN A 59 -9.76 -6.87 4.48
C GLN A 59 -8.64 -6.11 3.75
N MET A 60 -8.56 -4.79 3.96
CA MET A 60 -7.47 -4.00 3.40
C MET A 60 -6.11 -4.40 3.98
N ASN A 61 -6.02 -4.61 5.30
CA ASN A 61 -4.79 -5.08 5.93
C ASN A 61 -4.35 -6.44 5.38
N GLN A 62 -5.30 -7.38 5.22
CA GLN A 62 -5.03 -8.69 4.62
C GLN A 62 -4.59 -8.58 3.15
N ALA A 63 -5.27 -7.76 2.35
CA ALA A 63 -4.93 -7.57 0.95
C ALA A 63 -3.56 -6.93 0.76
N VAL A 64 -3.22 -5.92 1.58
CA VAL A 64 -1.91 -5.26 1.55
C VAL A 64 -0.79 -6.23 1.94
N PHE A 65 -1.01 -7.03 3.00
CA PHE A 65 -0.06 -8.05 3.42
C PHE A 65 0.18 -9.08 2.32
N ALA A 66 -0.89 -9.63 1.75
CA ALA A 66 -0.80 -10.61 0.68
C ALA A 66 -0.06 -10.04 -0.54
N PHE A 67 -0.40 -8.81 -0.96
CA PHE A 67 0.26 -8.16 -2.09
C PHE A 67 1.78 -8.05 -1.89
N ARG A 68 2.21 -7.51 -0.76
CA ARG A 68 3.64 -7.32 -0.46
C ARG A 68 4.39 -8.65 -0.37
N ARG A 69 3.76 -9.67 0.21
CA ARG A 69 4.33 -11.03 0.28
C ARG A 69 4.45 -11.67 -1.10
N TYR A 70 3.47 -11.50 -1.98
CA TYR A 70 3.53 -12.02 -3.36
C TYR A 70 4.56 -11.29 -4.21
N GLU A 71 4.67 -9.97 -4.06
CA GLU A 71 5.69 -9.15 -4.71
C GLU A 71 7.11 -9.61 -4.34
N ASP A 72 7.40 -9.75 -3.04
CA ASP A 72 8.71 -10.23 -2.56
C ASP A 72 9.02 -11.65 -3.07
N ALA A 73 8.05 -12.57 -3.00
CA ALA A 73 8.22 -13.93 -3.52
C ALA A 73 8.48 -13.96 -5.04
N SER A 74 7.83 -13.09 -5.80
CA SER A 74 7.99 -13.01 -7.26
C SER A 74 9.35 -12.44 -7.66
N LEU A 75 9.83 -11.41 -6.95
CA LEU A 75 11.14 -10.79 -7.19
C LEU A 75 12.29 -11.73 -6.80
N ARG A 76 12.19 -12.41 -5.65
CA ARG A 76 13.17 -13.43 -5.22
C ARG A 76 13.31 -14.56 -6.24
N TYR A 77 12.21 -15.01 -6.85
CA TYR A 77 12.26 -16.02 -7.92
C TYR A 77 13.06 -15.57 -9.14
N THR A 78 13.09 -14.27 -9.44
CA THR A 78 13.92 -13.68 -10.50
C THR A 78 15.36 -13.36 -10.08
N GLY A 79 15.74 -13.65 -8.83
CA GLY A 79 17.07 -13.38 -8.28
C GLY A 79 17.31 -11.91 -7.91
N ILE A 80 16.25 -11.10 -7.82
CA ILE A 80 16.30 -9.71 -7.37
C ILE A 80 15.73 -9.67 -5.95
N GLU A 81 16.52 -9.26 -4.97
CA GLU A 81 15.95 -8.94 -3.66
C GLU A 81 15.17 -7.63 -3.75
N SER A 82 13.89 -7.70 -3.41
CA SER A 82 12.99 -6.55 -3.46
C SER A 82 13.42 -5.50 -2.44
N HIS A 83 13.60 -5.93 -1.19
CA HIS A 83 14.04 -5.13 -0.07
C HIS A 83 14.77 -6.04 0.94
N GLU A 84 16.11 -6.01 0.97
CA GLU A 84 16.91 -6.74 1.95
C GLU A 84 16.61 -6.26 3.39
N GLY A 85 16.41 -7.20 4.31
CA GLY A 85 16.42 -6.90 5.75
C GLY A 85 15.15 -6.26 6.34
N LEU A 86 14.01 -6.29 5.64
CA LEU A 86 12.74 -5.86 6.24
C LEU A 86 12.43 -6.70 7.48
N SER A 87 12.25 -6.02 8.61
CA SER A 87 11.83 -6.62 9.89
C SER A 87 10.33 -6.44 10.14
N HIS A 88 9.70 -5.49 9.44
CA HIS A 88 8.31 -5.14 9.59
C HIS A 88 7.65 -4.85 8.24
N TYR A 89 6.37 -5.19 8.12
CA TYR A 89 5.51 -4.76 7.02
C TYR A 89 4.46 -3.78 7.52
N GLY A 90 4.44 -2.60 6.91
CA GLY A 90 3.27 -1.74 6.95
C GLY A 90 2.10 -2.38 6.21
N LEU A 91 0.93 -2.39 6.83
CA LEU A 91 -0.32 -2.81 6.22
C LEU A 91 -1.11 -1.57 5.78
N PHE A 92 -2.43 -1.66 5.71
CA PHE A 92 -3.25 -0.49 5.39
C PHE A 92 -3.17 0.57 6.49
N ASP A 93 -3.34 0.18 7.76
CA ASP A 93 -3.30 1.09 8.91
C ASP A 93 -2.66 0.51 10.17
N THR A 94 -2.04 -0.66 10.06
CA THR A 94 -1.27 -1.31 11.12
C THR A 94 0.10 -1.70 10.60
N VAL A 95 1.02 -2.04 11.51
CA VAL A 95 2.34 -2.57 11.17
C VAL A 95 2.48 -3.93 11.83
N VAL A 96 3.04 -4.90 11.11
CA VAL A 96 3.29 -6.26 11.61
C VAL A 96 4.77 -6.59 11.52
N ALA A 97 5.29 -7.29 12.52
CA ALA A 97 6.64 -7.85 12.47
C ALA A 97 6.68 -9.10 11.59
N ILE A 98 7.84 -9.34 10.97
CA ILE A 98 8.14 -10.56 10.23
C ILE A 98 8.99 -11.42 11.17
N ASP A 99 8.41 -12.52 11.67
CA ASP A 99 9.15 -13.58 12.37
C ASP A 99 9.85 -14.50 11.35
#